data_AF-A0A543BLU3-F1
#
_entry.id   AF-A0A543BLU3-F1
#
_cell.length_a   1.000
_cell.length_b   1.000
_cell.length_c   1.000
_cell.angle_alpha   90.00
_cell.angle_beta   90.00
_cell.angle_gamma   90.00
#
_symmetry.space_group_name_H-M   'P 1'
#
loop_
_entity.id
_entity.type
_entity.pdbx_description
1 polymer ?
#
loop_
_entity_poly.entity_id
_entity_poly.type
_entity_poly.pdbx_seq_one_letter_code
_entity_poly.pdbx_strand_id
1 'polypeptide(L)' 'MQLGTRWATGTAAPASVPASLRPAIAEVEGRGLVGHWTLTWLEGRAIAELDAGWEVLQSASGEIIARPFED' A
#
# COMPACT_ATOMS: atom_id res chain seq x y z
N MET A 1 -18.79 9.59 -1.18
CA MET A 1 -18.00 8.36 -1.27
C MET A 1 -16.58 8.77 -1.65
N GLN A 2 -15.63 8.73 -0.72
CA GLN A 2 -14.25 9.13 -1.03
C GLN A 2 -13.55 7.91 -1.63
N LEU A 3 -13.42 7.91 -2.96
CA LEU A 3 -12.70 6.90 -3.71
C LEU A 3 -11.25 6.86 -3.18
N GLY A 4 -10.76 5.68 -2.79
CA GLY A 4 -9.36 5.49 -2.41
C GLY A 4 -8.42 6.03 -3.49
N THR A 5 -7.24 6.52 -3.11
CA THR A 5 -6.24 6.96 -4.09
C THR A 5 -5.70 5.71 -4.79
N ARG A 6 -5.85 5.59 -6.12
CA ARG A 6 -5.36 4.45 -6.90
C ARG A 6 -4.19 4.86 -7.79
N TRP A 7 -3.15 4.05 -7.87
CA TRP A 7 -2.00 4.25 -8.77
C TRP A 7 -1.42 2.92 -9.26
N ALA A 8 -0.71 2.93 -10.39
CA ALA A 8 -0.09 1.73 -10.96
C ALA A 8 1.28 1.44 -10.30
N THR A 9 1.68 0.17 -10.26
CA THR A 9 3.04 -0.18 -9.82
C THR A 9 4.10 0.43 -10.73
N GLY A 10 5.29 0.74 -10.19
CA GLY A 10 6.37 1.36 -10.95
C GLY A 10 6.15 2.84 -11.29
N THR A 11 5.09 3.45 -10.77
CA THR A 11 4.83 4.89 -10.85
C THR A 11 5.10 5.56 -9.51
N ALA A 12 5.31 6.88 -9.52
CA ALA A 12 5.50 7.62 -8.28
C ALA A 12 4.25 7.54 -7.39
N ALA A 13 4.41 7.05 -6.16
CA ALA A 13 3.32 7.00 -5.19
C ALA A 13 2.74 8.42 -4.95
N PRO A 14 1.41 8.62 -5.07
CA PRO A 14 0.76 9.92 -4.89
C PRO A 14 1.08 10.58 -3.55
N ALA A 15 0.89 11.90 -3.45
CA ALA A 15 1.14 12.67 -2.22
C ALA A 15 0.29 12.18 -1.02
N SER A 16 -0.89 11.61 -1.28
CA SER A 16 -1.77 11.01 -0.28
C SER A 16 -1.16 9.79 0.42
N VAL A 17 -0.18 9.13 -0.19
CA VAL A 17 0.50 7.96 0.39
C VAL A 17 1.51 8.43 1.44
N PRO A 18 1.40 7.99 2.71
CA PRO A 18 2.34 8.39 3.76
C PRO A 18 3.78 8.01 3.41
N ALA A 19 4.73 8.89 3.74
CA ALA A 19 6.14 8.65 3.47
C ALA A 19 6.66 7.33 4.09
N SER A 20 6.14 6.95 5.26
CA SER A 20 6.50 5.72 5.96
C SER A 20 6.15 4.44 5.19
N LEU A 21 5.11 4.45 4.35
CA LEU A 21 4.70 3.27 3.56
C LEU A 21 5.54 3.10 2.29
N ARG A 22 6.16 4.18 1.78
CA ARG A 22 6.84 4.18 0.47
C ARG A 22 7.98 3.16 0.36
N PRO A 23 8.85 2.95 1.36
CA PRO A 23 9.90 1.93 1.28
C PRO A 23 9.32 0.52 1.12
N ALA A 24 8.32 0.17 1.94
CA ALA A 24 7.68 -1.13 1.89
C ALA A 24 6.90 -1.36 0.57
N ILE A 25 6.24 -0.33 0.03
CA ILE A 25 5.63 -0.39 -1.30
C ILE A 25 6.68 -0.71 -2.38
N ALA A 26 7.83 -0.02 -2.35
CA ALA A 26 8.91 -0.26 -3.29
C ALA A 26 9.50 -1.67 -3.15
N GLU A 27 9.59 -2.21 -1.92
CA GLU A 27 10.02 -3.60 -1.70
C GLU A 27 9.04 -4.62 -2.28
N VAL A 28 7.73 -4.38 -2.16
CA VAL A 28 6.70 -5.25 -2.79
C VAL A 28 6.78 -5.16 -4.31
N GLU A 29 6.92 -3.96 -4.89
CA GLU A 29 7.10 -3.77 -6.33
C GLU A 29 8.39 -4.44 -6.85
N GLY A 30 9.46 -4.42 -6.05
CA GLY A 30 10.74 -5.09 -6.35
C GLY A 30 10.65 -6.61 -6.50
N ARG A 31 9.52 -7.23 -6.10
CA ARG A 31 9.23 -8.66 -6.33
C ARG A 31 8.76 -8.96 -7.75
N GLY A 32 8.62 -7.94 -8.60
CA GLY A 32 8.16 -8.08 -9.99
C GLY A 32 6.63 -8.16 -10.12
N LEU A 33 5.89 -7.77 -9.08
CA LEU A 33 4.43 -7.75 -9.09
C LEU A 33 3.92 -6.55 -9.90
N VAL A 34 2.94 -6.79 -10.77
CA VAL A 34 2.31 -5.78 -11.61
C VAL A 34 0.84 -5.67 -11.25
N GLY A 35 0.34 -4.44 -11.13
CA GLY A 35 -1.05 -4.18 -10.74
C GLY A 35 -1.29 -2.73 -10.39
N HIS A 36 -2.38 -2.47 -9.67
CA HIS A 36 -2.66 -1.17 -9.10
C HIS A 36 -2.75 -1.25 -7.58
N TRP A 37 -2.08 -0.29 -6.97
CA TRP A 37 -2.25 0.03 -5.57
C TRP A 37 -3.53 0.83 -5.34
N THR A 38 -4.21 0.57 -4.23
CA THR A 38 -5.32 1.37 -3.73
C THR A 38 -5.02 1.74 -2.28
N LEU A 39 -4.99 3.04 -1.98
CA LEU A 39 -4.87 3.55 -0.62
C LEU A 39 -6.25 3.70 0.00
N THR A 40 -6.44 3.00 1.11
CA THR A 40 -7.59 3.12 2.00
C THR A 40 -7.13 3.59 3.39
N TRP A 41 -8.07 4.11 4.16
CA TRP A 41 -7.83 4.57 5.52
C TRP A 41 -8.81 3.85 6.45
N LEU A 42 -8.28 3.07 7.39
CA LEU A 42 -9.06 2.34 8.38
C LEU A 42 -8.69 2.85 9.77
N GLU A 43 -9.66 3.46 10.45
CA GLU A 43 -9.45 4.03 11.80
C GLU A 43 -8.24 4.98 11.89
N GLY A 44 -8.04 5.78 10.84
CA GLY A 44 -6.91 6.73 10.74
C GLY A 44 -5.57 6.11 10.31
N ARG A 45 -5.53 4.80 10.03
CA ARG A 45 -4.33 4.09 9.58
C ARG A 45 -4.37 3.87 8.08
N ALA A 46 -3.23 4.11 7.44
CA ALA A 46 -3.08 3.90 6.00
C ALA A 46 -2.89 2.42 5.69
N ILE A 47 -3.63 1.94 4.69
CA ILE A 47 -3.51 0.61 4.10
C ILE A 47 -3.39 0.80 2.60
N ALA A 48 -2.30 0.32 2.00
CA ALA A 48 -2.10 0.29 0.56
C ALA A 48 -2.23 -1.17 0.09
N GLU A 49 -3.26 -1.43 -0.70
CA GLU A 49 -3.58 -2.77 -1.22
C GLU A 49 -3.19 -2.85 -2.69
N LEU A 50 -2.40 -3.83 -3.08
CA LEU A 50 -2.05 -4.15 -4.46
C LEU A 50 -2.99 -5.26 -4.96
N ASP A 51 -3.64 -5.03 -6.10
CA ASP A 51 -4.55 -6.03 -6.71
C ASP A 51 -3.87 -7.36 -7.13
N ALA A 52 -2.54 -7.42 -7.04
CA ALA A 52 -1.73 -8.64 -7.16
C ALA A 52 -1.61 -9.46 -5.85
N GLY A 53 -2.46 -9.22 -4.86
CA GLY A 53 -2.58 -10.05 -3.66
C GLY A 53 -1.67 -9.64 -2.49
N TRP A 54 -1.32 -8.37 -2.39
CA TRP A 54 -0.40 -7.84 -1.36
C TRP A 54 -0.98 -6.61 -0.67
N GLU A 55 -0.62 -6.40 0.60
CA GLU A 55 -0.89 -5.16 1.32
C GLU A 55 0.36 -4.62 2.02
N VAL A 56 0.38 -3.30 2.17
CA VAL A 56 1.30 -2.56 3.01
C VAL A 56 0.49 -1.69 3.96
N LEU A 57 0.60 -1.94 5.26
CA LEU A 57 -0.20 -1.26 6.28
C LEU A 57 0.64 -0.73 7.43
N GLN A 58 0.11 0.28 8.12
CA GLN A 58 0.61 0.69 9.41
C GLN A 58 -0.15 -0.02 10.53
N SER A 59 0.57 -0.77 11.38
CA SER A 59 0.02 -1.46 12.54
C SER A 59 -0.39 -0.48 13.65
N ALA A 60 -1.08 -0.98 14.68
CA ALA A 60 -1.44 -0.17 15.84
C ALA A 60 -0.22 0.36 16.64
N SER A 61 0.93 -0.32 16.57
CA SER A 61 2.18 0.14 17.18
C SER A 61 2.96 1.13 16.31
N GLY A 62 2.46 1.43 15.10
CA GLY A 62 3.12 2.29 14.13
C GLY A 62 4.15 1.57 13.25
N GLU A 63 4.29 0.24 13.39
CA GLU A 63 5.13 -0.58 12.52
C GLU A 63 4.56 -0.67 11.11
N ILE A 64 5.43 -0.67 10.09
CA ILE A 64 5.02 -0.87 8.70
C ILE A 64 5.16 -2.35 8.36
N ILE A 65 4.04 -2.96 7.98
CA ILE A 65 3.96 -4.38 7.66
C ILE A 65 3.64 -4.52 6.17
N ALA A 66 4.44 -5.31 5.45
CA ALA A 66 4.16 -5.71 4.08
C ALA A 66 3.94 -7.23 4.02
N ARG A 67 2.78 -7.67 3.53
CA ARG A 67 2.41 -9.08 3.53
C ARG A 67 1.51 -9.43 2.35
N PRO A 68 1.53 -10.70 1.88
CA PRO A 68 0.47 -11.19 1.00
C PRO A 68 -0.87 -11.20 1.75
N PHE A 69 -1.98 -11.16 1.02
CA PHE A 69 -3.29 -11.41 1.62
C PHE A 69 -3.33 -12.81 2.24
N GLU A 70 -3.91 -12.91 3.44
CA GLU A 70 -4.19 -14.20 4.08
C GLU A 70 -5.46 -14.78 3.42
N ASP A 71 -5.36 -15.99 2.87
CA ASP A 71 -6.49 -16.78 2.34
C ASP A 71 -7.30 -17.42 3.47
#